data_AF-A0A6P5JV45-F1
#
_entry.id   AF-A0A6P5JV45-F1
#
_cell.length_a   1.000
_cell.length_b   1.000
_cell.length_c   1.000
_cell.angle_alpha   90.00
_cell.angle_beta   90.00
_cell.angle_gamma   90.00
#
_symmetry.space_group_name_H-M   'P 1'
#
loop_
_entity.id
_entity.type
_entity.pdbx_description
1 polymer ?
#
loop_
_entity_poly.entity_id
_entity_poly.type
_entity_poly.pdbx_seq_one_letter_code
_entity_poly.pdbx_strand_id
1 'polypeptide(L)'
;MLSQHPPRLDRRISGLNDRWRFPREPYLGDLLGLSQLSRATGVDIDNELKIMDRLHIPQLQKILTGAIKTKPKHGTVADVTLDCMGFKWELHQPQLFHSGTLTKLYIFALSQKNTDPLKELEKLLRAESPKEQPKMSPVKKITISLKINDPLVTKTAFATALKSLYTNETEVHMEDVLGVLASANILQFPTLFKKCVSLMKDGISPCTIQTYYLAACKYKEELLITACEKWLEMNLVPLIGKQIYLRTVPQELLQKVLKSHRLFTFSEFDLLKTTLYWVYLQLNLRLQSIPIYEAVLAFFNSFPKKCPFLERELGQKFLPVFHCLRLHGITKSKDLEDIKYINFFPEARIVRILANHYRSLESGGDMFHVKDLSTQAIRFGLLINQENKIYSEMIGVYGFFFEIKGIKHGDSSYSFYMQTLKIETVGNPIFVTFAFLFPVS
;
A
#
# COMPACT_ATOMS: atom_id res chain seq x y z
N MET A 1 -48.40 3.19 -21.09
CA MET A 1 -47.71 3.21 -22.39
C MET A 1 -47.07 4.58 -22.58
N LEU A 2 -45.75 4.62 -22.83
CA LEU A 2 -44.92 5.54 -23.66
C LEU A 2 -45.34 7.03 -23.79
N SER A 3 -44.49 8.08 -23.77
CA SER A 3 -43.04 8.24 -23.80
C SER A 3 -42.63 9.72 -23.59
N GLN A 4 -41.52 9.92 -22.85
CA GLN A 4 -40.45 10.93 -22.83
C GLN A 4 -40.46 12.21 -23.71
N HIS A 5 -40.20 13.39 -23.10
CA HIS A 5 -38.92 14.15 -23.12
C HIS A 5 -38.98 15.47 -22.29
N PRO A 6 -37.90 15.91 -21.60
CA PRO A 6 -37.83 17.22 -20.93
C PRO A 6 -37.14 18.30 -21.79
N PRO A 7 -37.32 19.61 -21.47
CA PRO A 7 -36.98 20.72 -22.36
C PRO A 7 -35.50 21.16 -22.27
N ARG A 8 -35.00 21.70 -23.38
CA ARG A 8 -33.70 22.40 -23.47
C ARG A 8 -33.75 23.72 -22.70
N LEU A 9 -32.75 23.97 -21.85
CA LEU A 9 -32.53 25.24 -21.17
C LEU A 9 -31.55 26.09 -21.97
N ASP A 10 -32.07 27.09 -22.68
CA ASP A 10 -31.27 28.17 -23.25
C ASP A 10 -30.81 29.13 -22.14
N ARG A 11 -29.52 29.48 -22.17
CA ARG A 11 -28.91 30.45 -21.26
C ARG A 11 -29.40 31.87 -21.60
N ARG A 12 -30.13 32.50 -20.68
CA ARG A 12 -30.25 33.96 -20.62
C ARG A 12 -29.00 34.54 -19.96
N ILE A 13 -28.28 35.41 -20.67
CA ILE A 13 -27.25 36.28 -20.10
C ILE A 13 -27.90 37.66 -19.90
N SER A 14 -28.00 38.09 -18.65
CA SER A 14 -28.35 39.45 -18.24
C SER A 14 -27.27 39.91 -17.26
N GLY A 15 -26.51 40.93 -17.64
CA GLY A 15 -25.40 41.44 -16.85
C GLY A 15 -25.82 42.42 -15.76
N LEU A 16 -24.88 42.72 -14.85
CA LEU A 16 -24.44 44.05 -14.44
C LEU A 16 -23.54 43.93 -13.19
N ASN A 17 -22.32 44.47 -13.34
CA ASN A 17 -21.41 45.05 -12.35
C ASN A 17 -21.57 44.64 -10.87
N ASP A 18 -20.60 43.92 -10.32
CA ASP A 18 -19.70 44.52 -9.32
C ASP A 18 -18.52 43.61 -8.92
N ARG A 19 -17.41 44.29 -8.67
CA ARG A 19 -16.11 43.88 -8.10
C ARG A 19 -16.02 42.48 -7.45
N TRP A 20 -15.37 41.55 -8.13
CA TRP A 20 -14.83 40.33 -7.52
C TRP A 20 -13.61 40.66 -6.65
N ARG A 21 -13.80 40.74 -5.33
CA ARG A 21 -12.74 40.45 -4.37
C ARG A 21 -12.63 38.93 -4.25
N PHE A 22 -11.49 38.36 -4.65
CA PHE A 22 -11.22 36.94 -4.41
C PHE A 22 -11.06 36.68 -2.91
N PRO A 23 -11.68 35.61 -2.34
CA PRO A 23 -11.33 35.13 -1.02
C PRO A 23 -9.90 34.58 -1.04
N ARG A 24 -9.15 34.77 0.05
CA ARG A 24 -7.73 34.40 0.18
C ARG A 24 -7.46 32.91 0.40
N GLU A 25 -8.44 32.03 0.24
CA GLU A 25 -8.24 30.59 0.42
C GLU A 25 -8.91 29.80 -0.74
N PRO A 26 -8.18 28.88 -1.41
CA PRO A 26 -8.70 28.15 -2.56
C PRO A 26 -9.64 27.02 -2.13
N TYR A 27 -10.89 27.08 -2.61
CA TYR A 27 -11.89 26.02 -2.51
C TYR A 27 -11.52 24.87 -3.47
N LEU A 28 -11.35 23.66 -2.94
CA LEU A 28 -10.83 22.45 -3.62
C LEU A 28 -11.79 21.78 -4.64
N GLY A 29 -12.86 22.46 -5.07
CA GLY A 29 -13.95 21.84 -5.83
C GLY A 29 -14.15 22.33 -7.27
N ASP A 30 -13.45 23.38 -7.71
CA ASP A 30 -13.69 23.96 -9.03
C ASP A 30 -12.73 23.40 -10.09
N LEU A 31 -13.22 22.39 -10.84
CA LEU A 31 -12.49 21.74 -11.93
C LEU A 31 -12.17 22.71 -13.08
N LEU A 32 -12.97 23.77 -13.26
CA LEU A 32 -12.68 24.82 -14.25
C LEU A 32 -11.57 25.76 -13.74
N GLY A 33 -11.58 26.09 -12.45
CA GLY A 33 -10.52 26.86 -11.80
C GLY A 33 -9.15 26.19 -11.91
N LEU A 34 -9.06 24.88 -11.66
CA LEU A 34 -7.82 24.10 -11.82
C LEU A 34 -7.31 24.07 -13.26
N SER A 35 -8.22 23.97 -14.25
CA SER A 35 -7.83 23.97 -15.67
C SER A 35 -7.35 25.35 -16.16
N GLN A 36 -7.86 26.43 -15.57
CA GLN A 36 -7.40 27.78 -15.89
C GLN A 36 -6.11 28.14 -15.13
N LEU A 37 -5.95 27.65 -13.89
CA LEU A 37 -4.72 27.78 -13.11
C LEU A 37 -3.57 27.01 -13.79
N SER A 38 -3.83 25.80 -14.29
CA SER A 38 -2.83 25.01 -15.03
C SER A 38 -2.43 25.63 -16.36
N ARG A 39 -3.36 26.32 -17.05
CA ARG A 39 -3.07 27.12 -18.25
C ARG A 39 -2.28 28.40 -17.94
N ALA A 40 -2.54 29.05 -16.81
CA ALA A 40 -1.84 30.27 -16.41
C ALA A 40 -0.41 30.01 -15.91
N THR A 41 -0.13 28.83 -15.33
CA THR A 41 1.21 28.46 -14.85
C THR A 41 2.15 27.91 -15.92
N GLY A 42 1.66 27.74 -17.16
CA GLY A 42 2.47 27.41 -18.35
C GLY A 42 3.45 26.25 -18.14
N VAL A 43 2.96 25.02 -18.29
CA VAL A 43 3.66 23.83 -18.83
C VAL A 43 2.70 22.64 -18.67
N ASP A 44 2.09 22.24 -19.79
CA ASP A 44 1.09 21.18 -19.89
C ASP A 44 1.76 19.90 -20.43
N ILE A 45 2.40 19.16 -19.51
CA ILE A 45 3.08 17.89 -19.82
C ILE A 45 2.09 16.86 -20.40
N ASP A 46 0.81 16.94 -20.03
CA ASP A 46 -0.19 15.92 -20.37
C ASP A 46 -0.80 16.08 -21.77
N ASN A 47 -0.86 17.29 -22.33
CA ASN A 47 -1.25 17.47 -23.73
C ASN A 47 -0.08 17.24 -24.71
N GLU A 48 1.16 17.50 -24.29
CA GLU A 48 2.35 17.22 -25.11
C GLU A 48 2.69 15.72 -25.19
N LEU A 49 2.36 14.94 -24.16
CA LEU A 49 2.52 13.48 -24.16
C LEU A 49 1.51 12.74 -25.05
N LYS A 50 0.30 13.29 -25.24
CA LYS A 50 -0.76 12.65 -26.05
C LYS A 50 -0.48 12.63 -27.55
N ILE A 51 0.30 13.57 -28.07
CA ILE A 51 0.64 13.62 -29.50
C ILE A 51 1.65 12.51 -29.86
N MET A 52 2.48 12.10 -28.91
CA MET A 52 3.58 11.15 -29.10
C MET A 52 3.22 9.68 -28.82
N ASP A 53 2.14 9.40 -28.07
CA ASP A 53 1.64 8.03 -27.88
C ASP A 53 1.05 7.43 -29.19
N ARG A 54 0.91 8.23 -30.25
CA ARG A 54 0.57 7.77 -31.62
C ARG A 54 1.77 7.18 -32.36
N LEU A 55 3.00 7.41 -31.91
CA LEU A 55 4.18 6.76 -32.46
C LEU A 55 4.41 5.46 -31.69
N HIS A 56 4.56 4.33 -32.39
CA HIS A 56 4.75 3.00 -31.83
C HIS A 56 6.10 2.86 -31.07
N ILE A 57 6.23 3.53 -29.93
CA ILE A 57 7.39 3.51 -29.02
C ILE A 57 7.80 2.08 -28.60
N PRO A 58 6.87 1.12 -28.35
CA PRO A 58 7.26 -0.24 -27.96
C PRO A 58 7.96 -1.03 -29.07
N GLN A 59 7.62 -0.79 -30.33
CA GLN A 59 8.22 -1.48 -31.49
C GLN A 59 9.60 -0.89 -31.80
N LEU A 60 9.74 0.44 -31.74
CA LEU A 60 11.03 1.12 -31.88
C LEU A 60 12.00 0.76 -30.75
N GLN A 61 11.52 0.67 -29.50
CA GLN A 61 12.33 0.17 -28.39
C GLN A 61 12.79 -1.27 -28.63
N LYS A 62 11.93 -2.18 -29.09
CA LYS A 62 12.32 -3.57 -29.40
C LYS A 62 13.37 -3.67 -30.53
N ILE A 63 13.24 -2.84 -31.57
CA ILE A 63 14.16 -2.85 -32.71
C ILE A 63 15.52 -2.27 -32.31
N LEU A 64 15.55 -1.16 -31.57
CA LEU A 64 16.78 -0.50 -31.15
C LEU A 64 17.51 -1.25 -30.02
N THR A 65 16.78 -1.83 -29.07
CA THR A 65 17.39 -2.66 -28.01
C THR A 65 17.89 -4.02 -28.53
N GLY A 66 17.36 -4.51 -29.65
CA GLY A 66 17.86 -5.70 -30.34
C GLY A 66 19.21 -5.48 -31.03
N ALA A 67 19.46 -4.29 -31.58
CA ALA A 67 20.69 -3.94 -32.30
C ALA A 67 21.85 -3.54 -31.37
N ILE A 68 21.56 -2.96 -30.19
CA ILE A 68 22.56 -2.35 -29.31
C ILE A 68 22.84 -3.27 -28.12
N LYS A 69 23.53 -4.39 -28.35
CA LYS A 69 24.07 -5.28 -27.29
C LYS A 69 25.57 -5.11 -27.04
N THR A 70 26.17 -4.03 -27.53
CA THR A 70 27.61 -3.79 -27.36
C THR A 70 27.86 -2.82 -26.21
N LYS A 71 28.59 -3.28 -25.19
CA LYS A 71 29.10 -2.44 -24.11
C LYS A 71 29.88 -1.25 -24.71
N PRO A 72 29.71 -0.02 -24.20
CA PRO A 72 30.58 1.08 -24.59
C PRO A 72 32.02 0.74 -24.17
N LYS A 73 32.96 0.79 -25.12
CA LYS A 73 34.39 0.74 -24.80
C LYS A 73 34.73 2.02 -24.01
N HIS A 74 35.53 1.88 -22.96
CA HIS A 74 36.06 3.01 -22.20
C HIS A 74 36.68 4.03 -23.15
N GLY A 75 36.18 5.28 -23.12
CA GLY A 75 36.70 6.39 -23.94
C GLY A 75 35.75 6.98 -24.99
N THR A 76 34.50 6.51 -25.10
CA THR A 76 33.50 7.15 -25.97
C THR A 76 32.97 8.43 -25.30
N VAL A 77 32.92 9.55 -26.01
CA VAL A 77 32.44 10.84 -25.46
C VAL A 77 30.93 10.76 -25.21
N ALA A 78 30.43 11.36 -24.13
CA ALA A 78 29.00 11.41 -23.86
C ALA A 78 28.30 12.42 -24.78
N ASP A 79 27.30 11.95 -25.52
CA ASP A 79 26.59 12.73 -26.55
C ASP A 79 25.39 13.51 -25.99
N VAL A 80 24.92 13.15 -24.80
CA VAL A 80 23.72 13.73 -24.18
C VAL A 80 24.01 14.18 -22.76
N THR A 81 23.59 15.40 -22.42
CA THR A 81 23.64 15.92 -21.06
C THR A 81 22.22 16.04 -20.51
N LEU A 82 21.91 15.28 -19.46
CA LEU A 82 20.64 15.36 -18.74
C LEU A 82 20.81 16.33 -17.56
N ASP A 83 20.07 17.44 -17.56
CA ASP A 83 19.93 18.33 -16.41
C ASP A 83 18.74 17.89 -15.57
N CYS A 84 19.01 17.45 -14.34
CA CYS A 84 18.00 16.94 -13.43
C CYS A 84 18.41 17.25 -11.98
N MET A 85 17.48 17.79 -11.18
CA MET A 85 17.70 18.18 -9.78
C MET A 85 18.89 19.15 -9.57
N GLY A 86 19.19 19.99 -10.58
CA GLY A 86 20.34 20.91 -10.55
C GLY A 86 21.70 20.24 -10.81
N PHE A 87 21.70 18.95 -11.20
CA PHE A 87 22.90 18.21 -11.59
C PHE A 87 22.87 17.89 -13.08
N LYS A 88 24.05 17.96 -13.71
CA LYS A 88 24.26 17.56 -15.10
C LYS A 88 24.81 16.14 -15.14
N TRP A 89 24.11 15.25 -15.81
CA TRP A 89 24.48 13.85 -16.01
C TRP A 89 24.88 13.64 -17.46
N GLU A 90 26.06 13.10 -17.67
CA GLU A 90 26.55 12.75 -19.00
C GLU A 90 26.13 11.32 -19.34
N LEU A 91 25.37 11.15 -20.42
CA LEU A 91 24.78 9.88 -20.83
C LEU A 91 25.11 9.58 -22.30
N HIS A 92 25.11 8.28 -22.63
CA HIS A 92 25.29 7.80 -23.99
C HIS A 92 23.95 7.55 -24.68
N GLN A 93 23.81 8.04 -25.91
CA GLN A 93 22.59 7.92 -26.72
C GLN A 93 22.01 6.50 -26.80
N PRO A 94 22.81 5.42 -26.99
CA PRO A 94 22.27 4.06 -27.12
C PRO A 94 21.52 3.58 -25.88
N GLN A 95 21.91 4.06 -24.69
CA GLN A 95 21.40 3.58 -23.41
C GLN A 95 20.12 4.31 -22.97
N LEU A 96 19.81 5.46 -23.58
CA LEU A 96 18.58 6.21 -23.31
C LEU A 96 17.34 5.43 -23.75
N PHE A 97 17.46 4.58 -24.77
CA PHE A 97 16.35 3.80 -25.32
C PHE A 97 15.83 2.72 -24.36
N HIS A 98 16.58 2.36 -23.32
CA HIS A 98 16.10 1.47 -22.27
C HIS A 98 15.06 2.12 -21.34
N SER A 99 14.98 3.46 -21.31
CA SER A 99 14.01 4.22 -20.52
C SER A 99 12.95 4.85 -21.43
N GLY A 100 11.67 4.65 -21.09
CA GLY A 100 10.56 5.27 -21.84
C GLY A 100 10.61 6.80 -21.80
N THR A 101 10.83 7.37 -20.61
CA THR A 101 10.84 8.82 -20.41
C THR A 101 12.03 9.50 -21.08
N LEU A 102 13.23 8.94 -20.94
CA LEU A 102 14.43 9.52 -21.57
C LEU A 102 14.35 9.42 -23.10
N THR A 103 13.77 8.35 -23.63
CA THR A 103 13.51 8.21 -25.07
C THR A 103 12.57 9.32 -25.58
N LYS A 104 11.45 9.54 -24.88
CA LYS A 104 10.47 10.58 -25.23
C LYS A 104 11.10 11.96 -25.22
N LEU A 105 11.87 12.28 -24.17
CA LEU A 105 12.54 13.57 -24.04
C LEU A 105 13.65 13.78 -25.08
N TYR A 106 14.39 12.71 -25.42
CA TYR A 106 15.41 12.77 -26.46
C TYR A 106 14.78 13.03 -27.84
N ILE A 107 13.69 12.34 -28.18
CA ILE A 107 12.97 12.55 -29.46
C ILE A 107 12.39 13.96 -29.52
N PHE A 108 11.86 14.49 -28.40
CA PHE A 108 11.37 15.86 -28.33
C PHE A 108 12.49 16.90 -28.50
N ALA A 109 13.65 16.69 -27.89
CA ALA A 109 14.81 17.56 -28.07
C ALA A 109 15.33 17.54 -29.52
N LEU A 110 15.11 16.45 -30.26
CA LEU A 110 15.39 16.36 -31.69
C LEU A 110 14.36 17.09 -32.55
N SER A 111 13.05 16.96 -32.25
CA SER A 111 12.00 17.59 -33.05
C SER A 111 12.02 19.12 -32.99
N GLN A 112 12.46 19.72 -31.88
CA GLN A 112 12.63 21.17 -31.76
C GLN A 112 13.73 21.75 -32.68
N LYS A 113 14.64 20.91 -33.22
CA LYS A 113 15.76 21.35 -34.06
C LYS A 113 15.46 21.35 -35.57
N ASN A 114 14.21 21.14 -36.00
CA ASN A 114 13.77 21.14 -37.41
C ASN A 114 14.48 20.09 -38.30
N THR A 115 14.44 18.83 -37.90
CA THR A 115 14.63 17.66 -38.79
C THR A 115 13.61 16.58 -38.43
N ASP A 116 13.00 15.94 -39.44
CA ASP A 116 12.05 14.83 -39.23
C ASP A 116 12.69 13.77 -38.31
N PRO A 117 12.11 13.47 -37.12
CA PRO A 117 12.72 12.56 -36.16
C PRO A 117 12.93 11.15 -36.74
N LEU A 118 12.15 10.77 -37.75
CA LEU A 118 12.26 9.50 -38.48
C LEU A 118 13.48 9.46 -39.42
N LYS A 119 13.84 10.56 -40.09
CA LYS A 119 15.01 10.61 -41.00
C LYS A 119 16.33 10.54 -40.25
N GLU A 120 16.38 11.06 -39.03
CA GLU A 120 17.58 11.03 -38.19
C GLU A 120 17.76 9.65 -37.52
N LEU A 121 16.66 9.00 -37.09
CA LEU A 121 16.66 7.60 -36.69
C LEU A 121 17.07 6.66 -37.85
N GLU A 122 16.56 6.89 -39.06
CA GLU A 122 16.95 6.12 -40.26
C GLU A 122 18.40 6.35 -40.66
N LYS A 123 18.94 7.55 -40.49
CA LYS A 123 20.38 7.83 -40.68
C LYS A 123 21.25 7.06 -39.68
N LEU A 124 20.81 6.93 -38.43
CA LEU A 124 21.51 6.16 -37.40
C LEU A 124 21.47 4.65 -37.69
N LEU A 125 20.34 4.13 -38.19
CA LEU A 125 20.23 2.74 -38.65
C LEU A 125 21.08 2.45 -39.88
N ARG A 126 21.31 3.44 -40.77
CA ARG A 126 22.16 3.29 -41.97
C ARG A 126 23.66 3.47 -41.73
N ALA A 127 24.06 4.09 -40.61
CA ALA A 127 25.46 4.32 -40.26
C ALA A 127 26.23 3.03 -39.89
N GLU A 128 25.57 1.87 -39.84
CA GLU A 128 26.19 0.57 -39.56
C GLU A 128 26.75 -0.14 -40.80
N SER A 129 26.58 0.40 -42.01
CA SER A 129 27.21 -0.19 -43.21
C SER A 129 28.67 0.30 -43.39
N PRO A 130 29.64 -0.60 -43.58
CA PRO A 130 31.05 -0.22 -43.62
C PRO A 130 31.37 0.33 -45.01
N LYS A 131 31.60 1.64 -45.12
CA LYS A 131 32.47 2.24 -46.13
C LYS A 131 32.79 3.71 -45.79
N GLU A 132 34.08 3.91 -45.53
CA GLU A 132 34.88 5.14 -45.55
C GLU A 132 34.37 6.36 -44.76
N GLN A 133 35.15 6.71 -43.72
CA GLN A 133 34.96 7.89 -42.88
C GLN A 133 35.16 9.19 -43.66
N PRO A 134 34.21 10.14 -43.59
CA PRO A 134 34.52 11.55 -43.65
C PRO A 134 34.44 12.14 -42.24
N LYS A 135 35.49 12.87 -41.87
CA LYS A 135 35.70 13.65 -40.63
C LYS A 135 34.38 14.06 -39.96
N MET A 136 34.10 13.48 -38.79
CA MET A 136 32.95 13.83 -37.96
C MET A 136 33.06 15.28 -37.50
N SER A 137 32.12 16.12 -37.90
CA SER A 137 31.86 17.42 -37.27
C SER A 137 31.53 17.22 -35.78
N PRO A 138 31.87 18.18 -34.88
CA PRO A 138 31.68 18.00 -33.45
C PRO A 138 30.22 17.73 -33.15
N VAL A 139 29.92 16.55 -32.60
CA VAL A 139 28.58 16.14 -32.18
C VAL A 139 28.09 17.20 -31.18
N LYS A 140 27.08 17.98 -31.59
CA LYS A 140 26.49 19.02 -30.73
C LYS A 140 25.80 18.30 -29.57
N LYS A 141 26.41 18.32 -28.38
CA LYS A 141 25.85 17.76 -27.13
C LYS A 141 24.38 18.19 -26.99
N ILE A 142 23.47 17.22 -26.93
CA ILE A 142 22.03 17.48 -26.76
C ILE A 142 21.75 17.60 -25.26
N THR A 143 21.16 18.71 -24.84
CA THR A 143 20.77 18.91 -23.44
C THR A 143 19.31 18.57 -23.25
N ILE A 144 19.01 17.64 -22.34
CA ILE A 144 17.66 17.24 -21.94
C ILE A 144 17.44 17.74 -20.51
N SER A 145 16.33 18.41 -20.24
CA SER A 145 15.95 18.80 -18.88
C SER A 145 14.83 17.90 -18.35
N LEU A 146 15.02 17.28 -17.19
CA LEU A 146 13.99 16.52 -16.46
C LEU A 146 13.71 17.19 -15.12
N LYS A 147 12.47 17.67 -14.95
CA LYS A 147 11.99 18.22 -13.67
C LYS A 147 11.33 17.11 -12.86
N ILE A 148 11.87 16.83 -11.68
CA ILE A 148 11.35 15.83 -10.74
C ILE A 148 10.72 16.55 -9.56
N ASN A 149 9.44 16.29 -9.31
CA ASN A 149 8.68 16.85 -8.19
C ASN A 149 8.46 15.84 -7.05
N ASP A 150 9.06 14.65 -7.14
CA ASP A 150 8.89 13.58 -6.15
C ASP A 150 9.95 13.67 -5.04
N PRO A 151 9.57 13.87 -3.75
CA PRO A 151 10.52 13.98 -2.65
C PRO A 151 11.24 12.66 -2.32
N LEU A 152 10.73 11.52 -2.79
CA LEU A 152 11.37 10.21 -2.56
C LEU A 152 12.59 9.99 -3.47
N VAL A 153 12.76 10.80 -4.51
CA VAL A 153 13.87 10.66 -5.44
C VAL A 153 15.09 11.35 -4.88
N THR A 154 16.02 10.56 -4.34
CA THR A 154 17.33 11.03 -3.91
C THR A 154 18.32 11.00 -5.07
N LYS A 155 19.37 11.82 -4.98
CA LYS A 155 20.45 11.85 -5.98
C LYS A 155 21.13 10.48 -6.13
N THR A 156 21.37 9.79 -5.01
CA THR A 156 22.01 8.47 -4.99
C THR A 156 21.12 7.43 -5.67
N ALA A 157 19.84 7.40 -5.33
CA ALA A 157 18.90 6.47 -5.94
C ALA A 157 18.70 6.71 -7.44
N PHE A 158 18.64 7.97 -7.86
CA PHE A 158 18.55 8.33 -9.27
C PHE A 158 19.82 7.91 -10.04
N ALA A 159 21.00 8.10 -9.45
CA ALA A 159 22.25 7.63 -10.03
C ALA A 159 22.29 6.10 -10.18
N THR A 160 21.82 5.37 -9.17
CA THR A 160 21.71 3.90 -9.22
C THR A 160 20.73 3.45 -10.31
N ALA A 161 19.62 4.16 -10.49
CA ALA A 161 18.68 3.89 -11.58
C ALA A 161 19.31 4.15 -12.96
N LEU A 162 20.09 5.23 -13.13
CA LEU A 162 20.83 5.50 -14.37
C LEU A 162 21.93 4.46 -14.61
N LYS A 163 22.65 4.02 -13.56
CA LYS A 163 23.65 2.94 -13.65
C LYS A 163 23.01 1.64 -14.16
N SER A 164 21.75 1.39 -13.83
CA SER A 164 20.98 0.23 -14.28
C SER A 164 20.69 0.24 -15.79
N LEU A 165 20.79 1.40 -16.45
CA LEU A 165 20.75 1.46 -17.91
C LEU A 165 21.99 0.80 -18.53
N TYR A 166 23.15 0.91 -17.88
CA TYR A 166 24.43 0.43 -18.41
C TYR A 166 24.75 -1.01 -18.00
N THR A 167 24.17 -1.48 -16.90
CA THR A 167 24.51 -2.78 -16.29
C THR A 167 23.25 -3.57 -15.99
N ASN A 168 23.14 -4.79 -16.53
CA ASN A 168 22.00 -5.68 -16.29
C ASN A 168 21.88 -6.15 -14.82
N GLU A 169 23.00 -6.14 -14.08
CA GLU A 169 23.10 -6.62 -12.70
C GLU A 169 23.40 -5.46 -11.73
N THR A 170 22.51 -4.47 -11.63
CA THR A 170 22.64 -3.48 -10.54
C THR A 170 22.15 -4.06 -9.23
N GLU A 171 23.05 -4.15 -8.27
CA GLU A 171 22.73 -4.36 -6.86
C GLU A 171 21.98 -3.14 -6.33
N VAL A 172 20.79 -3.37 -5.76
CA VAL A 172 19.97 -2.32 -5.14
C VAL A 172 19.94 -2.63 -3.65
N HIS A 173 20.49 -1.72 -2.83
CA HIS A 173 20.47 -1.85 -1.38
C HIS A 173 19.08 -1.57 -0.81
N MET A 174 18.70 -2.31 0.25
CA MET A 174 17.40 -2.21 0.92
C MET A 174 17.05 -0.77 1.37
N GLU A 175 18.05 0.00 1.82
CA GLU A 175 17.87 1.37 2.29
C GLU A 175 17.46 2.34 1.17
N ASP A 176 17.99 2.13 -0.04
CA ASP A 176 17.75 3.00 -1.19
C ASP A 176 16.58 2.53 -2.07
N VAL A 177 16.00 1.34 -1.83
CA VAL A 177 15.00 0.73 -2.75
C VAL A 177 13.81 1.66 -2.99
N LEU A 178 13.36 2.40 -1.97
CA LEU A 178 12.26 3.36 -2.09
C LEU A 178 12.55 4.46 -3.11
N GLY A 179 13.74 5.05 -3.05
CA GLY A 179 14.15 6.08 -3.99
C GLY A 179 14.43 5.53 -5.38
N VAL A 180 14.95 4.29 -5.46
CA VAL A 180 15.23 3.64 -6.75
C VAL A 180 13.93 3.26 -7.44
N LEU A 181 12.91 2.79 -6.70
CA LEU A 181 11.57 2.54 -7.22
C LEU A 181 10.93 3.84 -7.76
N ALA A 182 11.02 4.93 -7.00
CA ALA A 182 10.54 6.25 -7.42
C ALA A 182 11.21 6.70 -8.73
N SER A 183 12.53 6.56 -8.80
CA SER A 183 13.34 6.88 -9.97
C SER A 183 12.98 5.99 -11.17
N ALA A 184 12.79 4.69 -10.95
CA ALA A 184 12.39 3.74 -11.99
C ALA A 184 11.01 4.07 -12.57
N ASN A 185 10.07 4.51 -11.74
CA ASN A 185 8.76 4.96 -12.20
C ASN A 185 8.86 6.22 -13.08
N ILE A 186 9.64 7.21 -12.65
CA ILE A 186 9.86 8.45 -13.42
C ILE A 186 10.56 8.16 -14.74
N LEU A 187 11.55 7.28 -14.75
CA LEU A 187 12.27 6.86 -15.95
C LEU A 187 11.45 5.89 -16.83
N GLN A 188 10.28 5.44 -16.36
CA GLN A 188 9.49 4.38 -17.01
C GLN A 188 10.36 3.16 -17.36
N PHE A 189 11.09 2.65 -16.36
CA PHE A 189 11.98 1.51 -16.52
C PHE A 189 11.40 0.25 -15.84
N PRO A 190 10.60 -0.56 -16.57
CA PRO A 190 9.76 -1.60 -15.97
C PRO A 190 10.54 -2.78 -15.38
N THR A 191 11.72 -3.12 -15.93
CA THR A 191 12.55 -4.22 -15.42
C THR A 191 13.13 -3.89 -14.05
N LEU A 192 13.69 -2.68 -13.90
CA LEU A 192 14.18 -2.18 -12.61
C LEU A 192 13.03 -2.01 -11.61
N PHE A 193 11.89 -1.47 -12.05
CA PHE A 193 10.72 -1.31 -11.21
C PHE A 193 10.25 -2.66 -10.62
N LYS A 194 10.11 -3.69 -11.46
CA LYS A 194 9.73 -5.04 -11.01
C LYS A 194 10.78 -5.66 -10.06
N LYS A 195 12.07 -5.43 -10.32
CA LYS A 195 13.16 -5.89 -9.44
C LYS A 195 13.05 -5.24 -8.05
N CYS A 196 12.82 -3.93 -7.98
CA CYS A 196 12.59 -3.22 -6.72
C CYS A 196 11.36 -3.74 -5.97
N VAL A 197 10.25 -4.00 -6.68
CA VAL A 197 9.04 -4.59 -6.07
C VAL A 197 9.32 -5.96 -5.47
N SER A 198 10.09 -6.82 -6.14
CA SER A 198 10.48 -8.12 -5.59
C SER A 198 11.29 -7.95 -4.30
N LEU A 199 12.33 -7.12 -4.32
CA LEU A 199 13.16 -6.86 -3.14
C LEU A 199 12.35 -6.27 -1.97
N MET A 200 11.40 -5.39 -2.27
CA MET A 200 10.50 -4.83 -1.25
C MET A 200 9.58 -5.86 -0.63
N LYS A 201 9.08 -6.82 -1.42
CA LYS A 201 8.24 -7.92 -0.90
C LYS A 201 9.03 -8.82 0.06
N ASP A 202 10.29 -9.09 -0.26
CA ASP A 202 11.15 -9.93 0.56
C ASP A 202 11.64 -9.18 1.82
N GLY A 203 11.71 -7.84 1.75
CA GLY A 203 12.14 -6.96 2.83
C GLY A 203 11.02 -6.34 3.68
N ILE A 204 9.81 -6.89 3.67
CA ILE A 204 8.72 -6.35 4.52
C ILE A 204 9.02 -6.65 5.98
N SER A 205 9.08 -5.60 6.78
CA SER A 205 9.34 -5.65 8.23
C SER A 205 8.46 -4.62 8.96
N PRO A 206 8.40 -4.67 10.31
CA PRO A 206 7.62 -3.70 11.10
C PRO A 206 8.01 -2.24 10.84
N CYS A 207 9.28 -2.00 10.55
CA CYS A 207 9.82 -0.66 10.30
C CYS A 207 9.49 -0.17 8.88
N THR A 208 9.48 -1.09 7.91
CA THR A 208 9.36 -0.74 6.47
C THR A 208 7.93 -0.75 5.96
N ILE A 209 7.01 -1.49 6.60
CA ILE A 209 5.65 -1.70 6.09
C ILE A 209 4.89 -0.41 5.78
N GLN A 210 4.95 0.60 6.65
CA GLN A 210 4.27 1.88 6.40
C GLN A 210 4.79 2.51 5.09
N THR A 211 6.12 2.63 4.98
CA THR A 211 6.75 3.28 3.84
C THR A 211 6.50 2.53 2.54
N TYR A 212 6.54 1.19 2.57
CA TYR A 212 6.31 0.35 1.39
C TYR A 212 4.84 0.41 0.96
N TYR A 213 3.90 0.38 1.92
CA TYR A 213 2.48 0.51 1.61
C TYR A 213 2.14 1.87 0.97
N LEU A 214 2.64 2.97 1.56
CA LEU A 214 2.40 4.31 1.02
C LEU A 214 3.01 4.48 -0.38
N ALA A 215 4.23 3.96 -0.60
CA ALA A 215 4.85 3.95 -1.91
C ALA A 215 4.03 3.12 -2.92
N ALA A 216 3.58 1.93 -2.53
CA ALA A 216 2.77 1.06 -3.38
C ALA A 216 1.45 1.73 -3.78
N CYS A 217 0.77 2.41 -2.85
CA CYS A 217 -0.43 3.19 -3.15
C CYS A 217 -0.15 4.35 -4.10
N LYS A 218 0.96 5.08 -3.89
CA LYS A 218 1.37 6.21 -4.73
C LYS A 218 1.64 5.79 -6.18
N TYR A 219 2.36 4.68 -6.36
CA TYR A 219 2.72 4.15 -7.69
C TYR A 219 1.70 3.16 -8.26
N LYS A 220 0.58 2.91 -7.55
CA LYS A 220 -0.51 2.01 -7.95
C LYS A 220 -0.06 0.57 -8.24
N GLU A 221 0.89 0.06 -7.46
CA GLU A 221 1.41 -1.31 -7.61
C GLU A 221 0.64 -2.30 -6.71
N GLU A 222 -0.34 -3.00 -7.29
CA GLU A 222 -1.25 -3.88 -6.55
C GLU A 222 -0.56 -5.08 -5.87
N LEU A 223 0.48 -5.63 -6.50
CA LEU A 223 1.20 -6.80 -5.98
C LEU A 223 1.89 -6.48 -4.64
N LEU A 224 2.46 -5.28 -4.53
CA LEU A 224 3.11 -4.82 -3.31
C LEU A 224 2.09 -4.46 -2.23
N ILE A 225 0.97 -3.80 -2.60
CA ILE A 225 -0.16 -3.53 -1.68
C ILE A 225 -0.65 -4.84 -1.06
N THR A 226 -0.93 -5.84 -1.89
CA THR A 226 -1.42 -7.15 -1.45
C THR A 226 -0.40 -7.88 -0.57
N ALA A 227 0.91 -7.75 -0.88
CA ALA A 227 1.96 -8.34 -0.06
C ALA A 227 2.02 -7.67 1.33
N CYS A 228 1.93 -6.34 1.42
CA CYS A 228 1.87 -5.63 2.69
C CYS A 228 0.62 -6.01 3.51
N GLU A 229 -0.54 -6.12 2.85
CA GLU A 229 -1.80 -6.54 3.50
C GLU A 229 -1.67 -7.96 4.07
N LYS A 230 -1.20 -8.93 3.28
CA LYS A 230 -0.99 -10.32 3.71
C LYS A 230 0.05 -10.46 4.83
N TRP A 231 1.13 -9.71 4.74
CA TRP A 231 2.16 -9.74 5.77
C TRP A 231 1.61 -9.17 7.09
N LEU A 232 0.84 -8.09 7.04
CA LEU A 232 0.21 -7.51 8.23
C LEU A 232 -0.89 -8.41 8.81
N GLU A 233 -1.67 -9.10 7.97
CA GLU A 233 -2.65 -10.11 8.40
C GLU A 233 -2.04 -11.19 9.30
N MET A 234 -0.78 -11.58 9.07
CA MET A 234 -0.12 -12.60 9.90
C MET A 234 0.64 -12.01 11.11
N ASN A 235 1.11 -10.76 11.00
CA ASN A 235 2.06 -10.18 11.95
C ASN A 235 1.47 -9.09 12.86
N LEU A 236 0.22 -8.63 12.63
CA LEU A 236 -0.39 -7.54 13.37
C LEU A 236 -0.43 -7.80 14.89
N VAL A 237 -1.03 -8.91 15.31
CA VAL A 237 -1.16 -9.29 16.73
C VAL A 237 0.13 -9.89 17.31
N PRO A 238 0.78 -10.91 16.69
CA PRO A 238 1.88 -11.61 17.33
C PRO A 238 3.18 -10.79 17.41
N LEU A 239 3.41 -9.90 16.44
CA LEU A 239 4.69 -9.21 16.26
C LEU A 239 4.57 -7.69 16.38
N ILE A 240 3.77 -7.03 15.54
CA ILE A 240 3.64 -5.56 15.56
C ILE A 240 2.93 -5.07 16.82
N GLY A 241 1.94 -5.80 17.32
CA GLY A 241 1.22 -5.48 18.55
C GLY A 241 2.13 -5.39 19.79
N LYS A 242 3.35 -5.92 19.71
CA LYS A 242 4.39 -5.87 20.74
C LYS A 242 5.53 -4.92 20.41
N GLN A 243 5.42 -4.11 19.35
CA GLN A 243 6.42 -3.11 18.94
C GLN A 243 5.86 -1.69 18.80
N ILE A 244 6.70 -0.68 19.05
CA ILE A 244 6.32 0.74 18.93
C ILE A 244 5.89 1.12 17.50
N TYR A 245 6.35 0.35 16.51
CA TYR A 245 6.00 0.50 15.10
C TYR A 245 4.51 0.30 14.81
N LEU A 246 3.71 -0.22 15.76
CA LEU A 246 2.25 -0.20 15.59
C LEU A 246 1.71 1.19 15.26
N ARG A 247 2.31 2.26 15.81
CA ARG A 247 1.96 3.65 15.50
C ARG A 247 2.12 4.04 14.03
N THR A 248 3.00 3.38 13.29
CA THR A 248 3.27 3.73 11.89
C THR A 248 2.21 3.19 10.95
N VAL A 249 1.40 2.21 11.39
CA VAL A 249 0.38 1.57 10.55
C VAL A 249 -0.73 2.57 10.19
N PRO A 250 -0.96 2.84 8.89
CA PRO A 250 -2.03 3.72 8.44
C PRO A 250 -3.41 3.16 8.78
N GLN A 251 -4.35 4.05 9.09
CA GLN A 251 -5.72 3.68 9.44
C GLN A 251 -6.45 2.90 8.33
N GLU A 252 -6.22 3.25 7.05
CA GLU A 252 -6.84 2.57 5.91
C GLU A 252 -6.37 1.11 5.79
N LEU A 253 -5.06 0.89 5.92
CA LEU A 253 -4.46 -0.44 5.92
C LEU A 253 -4.98 -1.27 7.09
N LEU A 254 -5.02 -0.69 8.29
CA LEU A 254 -5.54 -1.37 9.48
C LEU A 254 -7.01 -1.80 9.28
N GLN A 255 -7.86 -0.92 8.75
CA GLN A 255 -9.27 -1.27 8.49
C GLN A 255 -9.43 -2.44 7.52
N LYS A 256 -8.65 -2.47 6.43
CA LYS A 256 -8.67 -3.57 5.46
C LYS A 256 -8.26 -4.88 6.11
N VAL A 257 -7.18 -4.87 6.89
CA VAL A 257 -6.65 -6.05 7.57
C VAL A 257 -7.63 -6.55 8.64
N LEU A 258 -8.25 -5.67 9.43
CA LEU A 258 -9.23 -6.05 10.44
C LEU A 258 -10.48 -6.74 9.85
N LYS A 259 -10.91 -6.30 8.67
CA LYS A 259 -12.02 -6.92 7.91
C LYS A 259 -11.63 -8.23 7.25
N SER A 260 -10.35 -8.50 7.07
CA SER A 260 -9.88 -9.69 6.40
C SER A 260 -10.19 -10.95 7.21
N HIS A 261 -10.75 -11.95 6.53
CA HIS A 261 -10.95 -13.29 7.08
C HIS A 261 -9.63 -14.04 7.27
N ARG A 262 -8.53 -13.53 6.68
CA ARG A 262 -7.17 -14.09 6.78
C ARG A 262 -6.37 -13.51 7.94
N LEU A 263 -6.95 -12.62 8.74
CA LEU A 263 -6.25 -12.05 9.88
C LEU A 263 -6.00 -13.13 10.94
N PHE A 264 -4.73 -13.34 11.27
CA PHE A 264 -4.32 -14.15 12.40
C PHE A 264 -4.46 -13.36 13.71
N THR A 265 -5.12 -13.96 14.70
CA THR A 265 -5.16 -13.48 16.08
C THR A 265 -5.29 -14.67 17.03
N PHE A 266 -4.73 -14.57 18.23
CA PHE A 266 -4.90 -15.58 19.27
C PHE A 266 -6.35 -15.62 19.77
N SER A 267 -6.93 -14.43 19.98
CA SER A 267 -8.33 -14.25 20.35
C SER A 267 -8.85 -12.91 19.83
N GLU A 268 -10.17 -12.74 19.75
CA GLU A 268 -10.75 -11.42 19.43
C GLU A 268 -10.40 -10.36 20.49
N PHE A 269 -10.17 -10.77 21.74
CA PHE A 269 -9.75 -9.85 22.80
C PHE A 269 -8.30 -9.38 22.63
N ASP A 270 -7.37 -10.25 22.21
CA ASP A 270 -6.01 -9.84 21.90
C ASP A 270 -5.97 -8.84 20.74
N LEU A 271 -6.82 -9.04 19.73
CA LEU A 271 -6.96 -8.09 18.64
C LEU A 271 -7.52 -6.75 19.11
N LEU A 272 -8.49 -6.76 20.02
CA LEU A 272 -8.99 -5.56 20.66
C LEU A 272 -7.87 -4.83 21.41
N LYS A 273 -7.08 -5.53 22.24
CA LYS A 273 -5.93 -4.95 22.93
C LYS A 273 -4.94 -4.32 21.96
N THR A 274 -4.57 -5.01 20.89
CA THR A 274 -3.69 -4.44 19.84
C THR A 274 -4.28 -3.17 19.24
N THR A 275 -5.59 -3.14 18.97
CA THR A 275 -6.25 -1.96 18.41
C THR A 275 -6.29 -0.79 19.41
N LEU A 276 -6.48 -1.08 20.71
CA LEU A 276 -6.41 -0.08 21.77
C LEU A 276 -5.00 0.50 21.93
N TYR A 277 -3.96 -0.34 21.87
CA TYR A 277 -2.57 0.11 21.84
C TYR A 277 -2.31 1.02 20.64
N TRP A 278 -2.83 0.67 19.46
CA TRP A 278 -2.69 1.51 18.27
C TRP A 278 -3.28 2.89 18.51
N VAL A 279 -4.51 3.01 19.02
CA VAL A 279 -5.13 4.31 19.36
C VAL A 279 -4.29 5.07 20.39
N TYR A 280 -3.88 4.41 21.46
CA TYR A 280 -3.10 5.03 22.53
C TYR A 280 -1.77 5.61 22.00
N LEU A 281 -1.08 4.86 21.12
CA LEU A 281 0.16 5.31 20.49
C LEU A 281 -0.05 6.45 19.48
N GLN A 282 -1.20 6.49 18.78
CA GLN A 282 -1.55 7.61 17.91
C GLN A 282 -1.78 8.91 18.70
N LEU A 283 -2.33 8.81 19.92
CA LEU A 283 -2.56 9.97 20.79
C LEU A 283 -1.28 10.42 21.51
N ASN A 284 -0.39 9.48 21.84
CA ASN A 284 0.83 9.73 22.60
C ASN A 284 2.09 9.59 21.73
N LEU A 285 2.27 10.55 20.81
CA LEU A 285 3.36 10.53 19.82
C LEU A 285 4.78 10.59 20.41
N ARG A 286 4.93 10.97 21.68
CA ARG A 286 6.24 11.12 22.36
C ARG A 286 6.79 9.81 22.93
N LEU A 287 6.00 8.74 22.96
CA LEU A 287 6.44 7.47 23.55
C LEU A 287 7.47 6.77 22.65
N GLN A 288 8.51 6.23 23.29
CA GLN A 288 9.58 5.45 22.68
C GLN A 288 9.46 3.95 22.95
N SER A 289 8.67 3.56 23.95
CA SER A 289 8.42 2.16 24.33
C SER A 289 6.91 1.87 24.35
N ILE A 290 6.57 0.59 24.29
CA ILE A 290 5.18 0.16 24.49
C ILE A 290 4.80 0.28 25.96
N PRO A 291 3.64 0.88 26.26
CA PRO A 291 3.12 0.91 27.62
C PRO A 291 2.68 -0.50 28.07
N ILE A 292 2.74 -0.73 29.37
CA ILE A 292 2.04 -1.86 29.99
C ILE A 292 0.52 -1.70 29.81
N TYR A 293 -0.20 -2.82 29.82
CA TYR A 293 -1.64 -2.84 29.54
C TYR A 293 -2.43 -2.00 30.53
N GLU A 294 -2.06 -2.04 31.80
CA GLU A 294 -2.68 -1.33 32.90
C GLU A 294 -2.60 0.19 32.73
N ALA A 295 -1.50 0.69 32.15
CA ALA A 295 -1.34 2.11 31.86
C ALA A 295 -2.30 2.58 30.75
N VAL A 296 -2.53 1.73 29.74
CA VAL A 296 -3.50 2.01 28.67
C VAL A 296 -4.92 1.99 29.22
N LEU A 297 -5.25 1.02 30.07
CA LEU A 297 -6.54 0.96 30.76
C LEU A 297 -6.77 2.20 31.63
N ALA A 298 -5.79 2.59 32.45
CA ALA A 298 -5.87 3.76 33.30
C ALA A 298 -6.04 5.05 32.49
N PHE A 299 -5.35 5.17 31.35
CA PHE A 299 -5.49 6.33 30.46
C PHE A 299 -6.92 6.48 29.95
N PHE A 300 -7.52 5.42 29.39
CA PHE A 300 -8.89 5.53 28.87
C PHE A 300 -9.94 5.65 30.00
N ASN A 301 -9.71 5.01 31.15
CA ASN A 301 -10.60 5.15 32.30
C ASN A 301 -10.48 6.53 33.00
N SER A 302 -9.40 7.29 32.76
CA SER A 302 -9.27 8.66 33.29
C SER A 302 -10.30 9.64 32.69
N PHE A 303 -10.89 9.30 31.55
CA PHE A 303 -11.91 10.11 30.92
C PHE A 303 -13.25 10.04 31.69
N PRO A 304 -14.03 11.14 31.74
CA PRO A 304 -15.35 11.16 32.38
C PRO A 304 -16.26 10.00 31.94
N LYS A 305 -16.82 9.26 32.91
CA LYS A 305 -17.73 8.12 32.68
C LYS A 305 -19.03 8.45 31.95
N LYS A 306 -19.41 9.72 31.91
CA LYS A 306 -20.63 10.19 31.21
C LYS A 306 -20.49 10.14 29.69
N CYS A 307 -19.27 10.14 29.16
CA CYS A 307 -19.01 10.14 27.73
C CYS A 307 -17.79 9.25 27.42
N PRO A 308 -18.00 8.02 26.92
CA PRO A 308 -16.94 7.08 26.61
C PRO A 308 -16.07 7.60 25.46
N PHE A 309 -14.86 7.06 25.34
CA PHE A 309 -13.85 7.59 24.42
C PHE A 309 -14.31 7.68 22.96
N LEU A 310 -14.99 6.66 22.43
CA LEU A 310 -15.42 6.62 21.03
C LEU A 310 -16.48 7.67 20.66
N GLU A 311 -17.26 8.17 21.62
CA GLU A 311 -18.29 9.19 21.35
C GLU A 311 -17.69 10.60 21.26
N ARG A 312 -16.49 10.79 21.81
CA ARG A 312 -15.79 12.07 21.82
C ARG A 312 -15.26 12.43 20.44
N GLU A 313 -15.05 13.72 20.20
CA GLU A 313 -14.49 14.25 18.95
C GLU A 313 -13.14 13.59 18.59
N LEU A 314 -12.26 13.37 19.58
CA LEU A 314 -10.99 12.68 19.38
C LEU A 314 -11.14 11.20 19.00
N GLY A 315 -12.23 10.56 19.44
CA GLY A 315 -12.55 9.15 19.21
C GLY A 315 -13.23 8.89 17.86
N GLN A 316 -13.98 9.86 17.33
CA GLN A 316 -14.75 9.71 16.09
C GLN A 316 -13.90 9.28 14.89
N LYS A 317 -12.67 9.81 14.78
CA LYS A 317 -11.75 9.40 13.70
C LYS A 317 -11.41 7.91 13.71
N PHE A 318 -11.42 7.27 14.88
CA PHE A 318 -11.09 5.85 15.04
C PHE A 318 -12.30 4.93 14.92
N LEU A 319 -13.50 5.49 14.95
CA LEU A 319 -14.76 4.75 14.91
C LEU A 319 -14.80 3.69 13.79
N PRO A 320 -14.38 3.96 12.54
CA PRO A 320 -14.38 2.95 11.47
C PRO A 320 -13.54 1.70 11.78
N VAL A 321 -12.42 1.85 12.50
CA VAL A 321 -11.53 0.74 12.89
C VAL A 321 -12.25 -0.19 13.86
N PHE A 322 -12.92 0.36 14.88
CA PHE A 322 -13.64 -0.42 15.90
C PHE A 322 -14.97 -1.00 15.41
N HIS A 323 -15.47 -0.58 14.25
CA HIS A 323 -16.58 -1.25 13.56
C HIS A 323 -16.16 -2.55 12.89
N CYS A 324 -14.88 -2.70 12.55
CA CYS A 324 -14.35 -3.93 11.96
C CYS A 324 -14.12 -5.06 13.00
N LEU A 325 -14.12 -4.73 14.29
CA LEU A 325 -13.85 -5.70 15.36
C LEU A 325 -15.09 -6.54 15.69
N ARG A 326 -14.85 -7.84 15.88
CA ARG A 326 -15.87 -8.84 16.20
C ARG A 326 -16.02 -9.00 17.71
N LEU A 327 -16.51 -7.95 18.37
CA LEU A 327 -16.62 -7.92 19.83
C LEU A 327 -17.53 -9.03 20.40
N HIS A 328 -18.46 -9.56 19.59
CA HIS A 328 -19.30 -10.71 19.96
C HIS A 328 -18.52 -12.03 20.07
N GLY A 329 -17.27 -12.08 19.61
CA GLY A 329 -16.39 -13.24 19.78
C GLY A 329 -15.65 -13.26 21.12
N ILE A 330 -15.82 -12.24 21.97
CA ILE A 330 -15.19 -12.13 23.28
C ILE A 330 -16.13 -12.73 24.32
N THR A 331 -15.91 -13.98 24.71
CA THR A 331 -16.83 -14.74 25.57
C THR A 331 -16.35 -14.89 27.01
N LYS A 332 -15.07 -14.64 27.30
CA LYS A 332 -14.49 -14.80 28.64
C LYS A 332 -14.97 -13.67 29.56
N SER A 333 -15.45 -14.02 30.75
CA SER A 333 -15.99 -13.03 31.70
C SER A 333 -14.97 -11.97 32.11
N LYS A 334 -13.71 -12.37 32.36
CA LYS A 334 -12.62 -11.44 32.71
C LYS A 334 -12.40 -10.39 31.62
N ASP A 335 -12.40 -10.81 30.36
CA ASP A 335 -12.20 -9.93 29.21
C ASP A 335 -13.38 -8.96 29.03
N LEU A 336 -14.61 -9.39 29.34
CA LEU A 336 -15.80 -8.54 29.33
C LEU A 336 -15.79 -7.49 30.45
N GLU A 337 -15.29 -7.84 31.63
CA GLU A 337 -15.08 -6.89 32.73
C GLU A 337 -14.06 -5.81 32.34
N ASP A 338 -12.95 -6.20 31.70
CA ASP A 338 -11.95 -5.27 31.17
C ASP A 338 -12.54 -4.29 30.14
N ILE A 339 -13.39 -4.79 29.23
CA ILE A 339 -14.08 -3.95 28.22
C ILE A 339 -15.00 -2.93 28.87
N LYS A 340 -15.66 -3.30 29.98
CA LYS A 340 -16.49 -2.36 30.75
C LYS A 340 -15.63 -1.36 31.51
N TYR A 341 -14.50 -1.80 32.07
CA TYR A 341 -13.61 -0.96 32.86
C TYR A 341 -12.92 0.15 32.06
N ILE A 342 -12.53 -0.12 30.81
CA ILE A 342 -11.75 0.82 29.99
C ILE A 342 -12.49 2.11 29.61
N ASN A 343 -13.81 2.21 29.80
CA ASN A 343 -14.64 3.38 29.40
C ASN A 343 -14.44 3.80 27.93
N PHE A 344 -14.21 2.83 27.05
CA PHE A 344 -13.86 3.07 25.65
C PHE A 344 -15.08 3.06 24.73
N PHE A 345 -15.97 2.08 24.94
CA PHE A 345 -17.15 1.85 24.10
C PHE A 345 -18.41 2.48 24.69
N PRO A 346 -19.40 2.86 23.85
CA PRO A 346 -20.75 3.19 24.30
C PRO A 346 -21.37 2.08 25.15
N GLU A 347 -21.99 2.44 26.28
CA GLU A 347 -22.64 1.48 27.19
C GLU A 347 -23.69 0.65 26.44
N ALA A 348 -24.48 1.28 25.56
CA ALA A 348 -25.48 0.61 24.73
C ALA A 348 -24.87 -0.51 23.84
N ARG A 349 -23.63 -0.34 23.37
CA ARG A 349 -22.93 -1.36 22.56
C ARG A 349 -22.52 -2.55 23.42
N ILE A 350 -22.01 -2.29 24.63
CA ILE A 350 -21.61 -3.35 25.59
C ILE A 350 -22.85 -4.13 26.05
N VAL A 351 -23.92 -3.44 26.44
CA VAL A 351 -25.19 -4.08 26.83
C VAL A 351 -25.74 -4.97 25.72
N ARG A 352 -25.68 -4.52 24.46
CA ARG A 352 -26.11 -5.35 23.31
C ARG A 352 -25.26 -6.60 23.15
N ILE A 353 -23.95 -6.52 23.37
CA ILE A 353 -23.04 -7.68 23.31
C ILE A 353 -23.41 -8.68 24.41
N LEU A 354 -23.57 -8.21 25.66
CA LEU A 354 -23.95 -9.04 26.79
C LEU A 354 -25.33 -9.70 26.60
N ALA A 355 -26.31 -8.95 26.10
CA ALA A 355 -27.64 -9.49 25.79
C ALA A 355 -27.59 -10.58 24.71
N ASN A 356 -26.71 -10.42 23.70
CA ASN A 356 -26.52 -11.45 22.69
C ASN A 356 -25.86 -12.71 23.27
N HIS A 357 -24.84 -12.55 24.13
CA HIS A 357 -24.24 -13.70 24.83
C HIS A 357 -25.25 -14.46 25.68
N TYR A 358 -26.09 -13.73 26.42
CA TYR A 358 -27.14 -14.32 27.24
C TYR A 358 -28.13 -15.12 26.38
N ARG A 359 -28.60 -14.54 25.27
CA ARG A 359 -29.51 -15.25 24.36
C ARG A 359 -28.87 -16.48 23.73
N SER A 360 -27.59 -16.43 23.35
CA SER A 360 -26.89 -17.62 22.86
C SER A 360 -26.81 -18.70 23.93
N LEU A 361 -26.55 -18.35 25.19
CA LEU A 361 -26.52 -19.30 26.30
C LEU A 361 -27.90 -19.93 26.57
N GLU A 362 -28.97 -19.13 26.59
CA GLU A 362 -30.35 -19.64 26.72
C GLU A 362 -30.74 -20.57 25.56
N SER A 363 -30.19 -20.30 24.37
CA SER A 363 -30.41 -21.09 23.15
C SER A 363 -29.59 -22.39 23.10
N GLY A 364 -28.98 -22.82 24.21
CA GLY A 364 -28.10 -23.99 24.24
C GLY A 364 -26.78 -23.78 23.47
N GLY A 365 -26.35 -22.53 23.32
CA GLY A 365 -25.14 -22.11 22.61
C GLY A 365 -25.34 -21.81 21.13
N ASP A 366 -26.55 -21.98 20.59
CA ASP A 366 -26.84 -21.63 19.19
C ASP A 366 -26.82 -20.11 18.96
N MET A 367 -26.13 -19.67 17.91
CA MET A 367 -25.93 -18.27 17.57
C MET A 367 -26.86 -17.84 16.41
N PHE A 368 -28.18 -17.92 16.61
CA PHE A 368 -29.19 -17.63 15.57
C PHE A 368 -29.05 -16.28 14.84
N HIS A 369 -28.47 -15.27 15.50
CA HIS A 369 -28.26 -13.94 14.94
C HIS A 369 -26.99 -13.83 14.08
N VAL A 370 -26.13 -14.86 14.11
CA VAL A 370 -24.88 -14.92 13.36
C VAL A 370 -25.11 -15.67 12.06
N LYS A 371 -25.38 -14.95 10.98
CA LYS A 371 -25.68 -15.52 9.67
C LYS A 371 -24.53 -15.37 8.68
N ASP A 372 -23.69 -14.36 8.87
CA ASP A 372 -22.59 -14.08 7.96
C ASP A 372 -21.26 -14.53 8.56
N LEU A 373 -20.79 -15.70 8.13
CA LEU A 373 -19.50 -16.25 8.55
C LEU A 373 -18.34 -15.30 8.20
N SER A 374 -18.42 -14.54 7.11
CA SER A 374 -17.30 -13.70 6.67
C SER A 374 -17.04 -12.53 7.62
N THR A 375 -18.08 -11.99 8.27
CA THR A 375 -17.97 -10.84 9.17
C THR A 375 -18.12 -11.21 10.63
N GLN A 376 -18.75 -12.36 10.95
CA GLN A 376 -19.12 -12.72 12.31
C GLN A 376 -18.48 -14.02 12.82
N ALA A 377 -17.66 -14.72 12.02
CA ALA A 377 -16.89 -15.86 12.54
C ALA A 377 -15.94 -15.44 13.67
N ILE A 378 -15.81 -16.27 14.71
CA ILE A 378 -14.86 -16.04 15.80
C ILE A 378 -13.49 -16.56 15.36
N ARG A 379 -12.45 -15.72 15.47
CA ARG A 379 -11.08 -16.11 15.10
C ARG A 379 -10.29 -16.58 16.32
N PHE A 380 -9.63 -17.72 16.16
CA PHE A 380 -8.66 -18.26 17.09
C PHE A 380 -7.45 -18.74 16.30
N GLY A 381 -6.26 -18.52 16.85
CA GLY A 381 -5.00 -18.78 16.18
C GLY A 381 -4.02 -19.42 17.13
N LEU A 382 -3.39 -20.51 16.68
CA LEU A 382 -2.37 -21.24 17.43
C LEU A 382 -1.00 -20.96 16.80
N LEU A 383 -0.02 -20.57 17.62
CA LEU A 383 1.37 -20.37 17.19
C LEU A 383 2.21 -21.59 17.62
N ILE A 384 2.81 -22.25 16.63
CA ILE A 384 3.68 -23.41 16.81
C ILE A 384 5.13 -22.91 16.80
N ASN A 385 5.76 -22.85 17.97
CA ASN A 385 7.20 -22.56 18.06
C ASN A 385 8.01 -23.82 17.68
N GLN A 386 9.30 -23.65 17.37
CA GLN A 386 10.13 -24.75 16.89
C GLN A 386 10.46 -25.81 17.95
N GLU A 387 10.29 -25.49 19.23
CA GLU A 387 10.79 -26.29 20.36
C GLU A 387 9.87 -27.49 20.69
N ASN A 388 8.55 -27.36 20.58
CA ASN A 388 7.65 -28.46 20.89
C ASN A 388 7.13 -29.16 19.64
N LYS A 389 6.96 -30.48 19.73
CA LYS A 389 6.42 -31.30 18.62
C LYS A 389 4.90 -31.27 18.54
N ILE A 390 4.21 -30.96 19.64
CA ILE A 390 2.75 -30.96 19.72
C ILE A 390 2.29 -29.72 20.48
N TYR A 391 1.34 -28.99 19.91
CA TYR A 391 0.66 -27.86 20.52
C TYR A 391 -0.83 -28.18 20.57
N SER A 392 -1.46 -27.94 21.73
CA SER A 392 -2.90 -28.12 21.92
C SER A 392 -3.46 -26.92 22.66
N GLU A 393 -4.57 -26.39 22.17
CA GLU A 393 -5.34 -25.36 22.87
C GLU A 393 -6.82 -25.71 22.90
N MET A 394 -7.42 -25.45 24.06
CA MET A 394 -8.81 -25.73 24.37
C MET A 394 -9.60 -24.43 24.28
N ILE A 395 -10.64 -24.42 23.45
CA ILE A 395 -11.48 -23.25 23.20
C ILE A 395 -12.90 -23.57 23.65
N GLY A 396 -13.43 -22.76 24.56
CA GLY A 396 -14.81 -22.85 25.04
C GLY A 396 -15.66 -21.71 24.49
N VAL A 397 -16.80 -22.03 23.87
CA VAL A 397 -17.79 -21.06 23.37
C VAL A 397 -19.19 -21.54 23.76
N TYR A 398 -19.86 -20.79 24.65
CA TYR A 398 -21.24 -21.08 25.12
C TYR A 398 -21.51 -22.53 25.52
N GLY A 399 -20.56 -23.20 26.18
CA GLY A 399 -20.70 -24.60 26.61
C GLY A 399 -20.21 -25.63 25.59
N PHE A 400 -19.87 -25.22 24.36
CA PHE A 400 -19.15 -26.06 23.41
C PHE A 400 -17.65 -25.96 23.62
N PHE A 401 -16.98 -27.11 23.59
CA PHE A 401 -15.53 -27.19 23.78
C PHE A 401 -14.90 -27.77 22.52
N PHE A 402 -13.87 -27.09 22.06
CA PHE A 402 -13.09 -27.48 20.90
C PHE A 402 -11.65 -27.62 21.32
N GLU A 403 -10.99 -28.66 20.83
CA GLU A 403 -9.56 -28.80 20.95
C GLU A 403 -8.94 -28.57 19.58
N ILE A 404 -8.07 -27.56 19.48
CA ILE A 404 -7.24 -27.31 18.31
C ILE A 404 -5.85 -27.82 18.61
N LYS A 405 -5.35 -28.70 17.76
CA LYS A 405 -4.02 -29.27 17.88
C LYS A 405 -3.22 -29.09 16.60
N GLY A 406 -1.95 -28.74 16.79
CA GLY A 406 -0.94 -28.67 15.76
C GLY A 406 0.23 -29.59 16.11
N ILE A 407 0.57 -30.51 15.22
CA ILE A 407 1.71 -31.42 15.37
C ILE A 407 2.75 -31.05 14.32
N LYS A 408 3.98 -30.86 14.77
CA LYS A 408 5.15 -30.73 13.90
C LYS A 408 5.72 -32.12 13.61
N HIS A 409 5.70 -32.49 12.34
CA HIS A 409 6.34 -33.68 11.81
C HIS A 409 7.71 -33.30 11.21
N GLY A 410 8.79 -33.74 11.85
CA GLY A 410 10.15 -33.42 11.40
C GLY A 410 10.42 -31.91 11.37
N ASP A 411 11.18 -31.45 10.37
CA ASP A 411 11.59 -30.03 10.27
C ASP A 411 10.63 -29.16 9.45
N SER A 412 9.86 -29.73 8.51
CA SER A 412 9.09 -28.96 7.52
C SER A 412 7.62 -29.36 7.34
N SER A 413 7.15 -30.42 8.01
CA SER A 413 5.76 -30.85 7.88
C SER A 413 4.96 -30.58 9.15
N TYR A 414 3.70 -30.17 8.99
CA TYR A 414 2.80 -29.85 10.09
C TYR A 414 1.44 -30.50 9.80
N SER A 415 0.82 -31.09 10.82
CA SER A 415 -0.57 -31.53 10.76
C SER A 415 -1.40 -30.76 11.77
N PHE A 416 -2.63 -30.44 11.38
CA PHE A 416 -3.56 -29.66 12.18
C PHE A 416 -4.87 -30.41 12.26
N TYR A 417 -5.44 -30.45 13.45
CA TYR A 417 -6.75 -31.04 13.67
C TYR A 417 -7.51 -30.23 14.68
N MET A 418 -8.82 -30.19 14.47
CA MET A 418 -9.76 -29.64 15.42
C MET A 418 -10.80 -30.71 15.71
N GLN A 419 -11.04 -30.95 16.99
CA GLN A 419 -12.07 -31.88 17.42
C GLN A 419 -13.02 -31.21 18.39
N THR A 420 -14.31 -31.46 18.21
CA THR A 420 -15.33 -31.14 19.21
C THR A 420 -15.18 -32.12 20.36
N LEU A 421 -14.99 -31.60 21.57
CA LEU A 421 -15.04 -32.43 22.76
C LEU A 421 -16.50 -32.55 23.17
N LYS A 422 -17.02 -33.77 23.05
CA LYS A 422 -18.35 -34.09 23.56
C LYS A 422 -18.31 -34.00 25.08
N ILE A 423 -18.89 -32.93 25.61
CA ILE A 423 -19.62 -33.05 26.87
C ILE A 423 -20.88 -33.83 26.50
N GLU A 424 -21.14 -34.95 27.16
CA GLU A 424 -22.35 -35.76 26.94
C GLU A 424 -23.61 -34.92 27.23
N THR A 425 -24.02 -34.09 26.27
CA THR A 425 -25.30 -33.41 26.25
C THR A 425 -25.75 -33.28 24.80
N VAL A 426 -26.96 -33.76 24.56
CA VAL A 426 -27.61 -34.00 23.28
C VAL A 426 -27.86 -32.68 22.53
N GLY A 427 -27.53 -32.62 21.24
CA GLY A 427 -28.14 -31.63 20.34
C GLY A 427 -27.29 -31.19 19.15
N ASN A 428 -27.70 -31.63 17.95
CA ASN A 428 -27.38 -31.15 16.59
C ASN A 428 -25.90 -31.06 16.12
N PRO A 429 -25.63 -31.36 14.83
CA PRO A 429 -24.32 -31.18 14.24
C PRO A 429 -23.99 -29.68 14.10
N ILE A 430 -22.85 -29.26 14.63
CA ILE A 430 -22.31 -27.91 14.45
C ILE A 430 -21.48 -27.92 13.17
N PHE A 431 -21.81 -27.04 12.23
CA PHE A 431 -21.02 -26.83 11.02
C PHE A 431 -19.99 -25.72 11.29
N VAL A 432 -18.70 -26.06 11.23
CA VAL A 432 -17.59 -25.10 11.38
C VAL A 432 -16.78 -25.11 10.09
N THR A 433 -16.47 -23.92 9.56
CA THR A 433 -15.61 -23.74 8.39
C THR A 433 -14.25 -23.21 8.82
N PHE A 434 -13.18 -23.82 8.32
CA PHE A 434 -11.81 -23.51 8.70
C PHE A 434 -11.05 -22.86 7.53
N ALA A 435 -10.20 -21.89 7.86
CA ALA A 435 -9.20 -21.36 6.96
C ALA A 435 -7.83 -21.47 7.64
N PHE A 436 -6.95 -22.31 7.09
CA PHE A 436 -5.57 -22.41 7.55
C PHE A 436 -4.74 -21.34 6.85
N LEU A 437 -4.03 -20.55 7.64
CA LEU A 437 -3.12 -19.51 7.16
C LEU A 437 -1.71 -19.93 7.48
N PHE A 438 -0.94 -20.22 6.44
CA PHE A 438 0.46 -20.58 6.57
C PHE A 438 1.32 -19.31 6.44
N PRO A 439 2.31 -19.10 7.34
CA PRO A 439 3.35 -18.13 7.05
C PRO A 439 4.07 -18.59 5.77
N VAL A 440 4.11 -17.72 4.76
CA VAL A 440 4.96 -17.95 3.60
C VAL A 440 6.38 -17.65 4.05
N SER A 441 7.25 -18.66 3.99
CA SER A 441 8.67 -18.57 4.31
C SER A 441 9.39 -17.51 3.50
#